data_AF-A0A3S3UBP0-F1
#
_entry.id   AF-A0A3S3UBP0-F1
#
_cell.length_a   1.000
_cell.length_b   1.000
_cell.length_c   1.000
_cell.angle_alpha   90.00
_cell.angle_beta   90.00
_cell.angle_gamma   90.00
#
_symmetry.space_group_name_H-M   'P 1'
#
loop_
_entity.id
_entity.type
_entity.pdbx_description
1 polymer ?
#
loop_
_entity_poly.entity_id
_entity_poly.type
_entity_poly.pdbx_seq_one_letter_code
_entity_poly.pdbx_strand_id
1 'polypeptide(L)'
;MVVSVNWGLSPNYQSEHPDTTQNIENTDIHANHVEGFNAALRRMCSAFRRKTNTYAKKVERLQERLNVIWIIHNFVRVHYTTKEVPAVTLGVIEEGLTLEDVLRLRGVNSGTKRNQCLRRRARE
;
A
#
# COMPACT_ATOMS: atom_id res chain seq x y z
N MET A 1 25.38 -10.48 -21.28
CA MET A 1 26.25 -10.40 -20.09
C MET A 1 25.33 -10.24 -18.88
N VAL A 2 24.91 -11.36 -18.27
CA VAL A 2 24.02 -11.33 -17.09
C VAL A 2 24.91 -11.14 -15.88
N VAL A 3 24.85 -9.95 -15.27
CA VAL A 3 25.53 -9.68 -14.00
C VAL A 3 24.78 -10.48 -12.94
N SER A 4 25.33 -11.63 -12.54
CA SER A 4 24.87 -12.37 -11.37
C SER A 4 25.24 -11.53 -10.13
N VAL A 5 24.25 -10.84 -9.57
CA VAL A 5 24.39 -10.19 -8.27
C VAL A 5 24.18 -11.27 -7.21
N ASN A 6 25.25 -11.69 -6.54
CA ASN A 6 25.16 -12.61 -5.42
C ASN A 6 24.57 -11.85 -4.22
N TRP A 7 23.29 -12.05 -3.93
CA TRP A 7 22.59 -11.48 -2.77
C TRP A 7 22.98 -12.19 -1.46
N GLY A 8 24.28 -12.36 -1.22
CA GLY A 8 24.79 -12.97 0.00
C GLY A 8 24.13 -12.31 1.21
N LEU A 9 23.31 -13.08 1.93
CA LEU A 9 22.66 -12.64 3.16
C LEU A 9 23.74 -12.10 4.09
N SER A 10 23.53 -10.90 4.62
CA SER A 10 24.42 -10.31 5.62
C SER A 10 24.65 -11.32 6.75
N PRO A 11 25.88 -11.44 7.31
CA PRO A 11 26.18 -12.41 8.37
C PRO A 11 25.24 -12.32 9.60
N ASN A 12 24.51 -11.21 9.74
CA ASN A 12 23.58 -10.92 10.82
C ASN A 12 22.11 -10.91 10.38
N TYR A 13 21.77 -11.47 9.22
CA TYR A 13 20.37 -11.57 8.80
C TYR A 13 19.63 -12.58 9.69
N GLN A 14 18.77 -12.07 10.57
CA GLN A 14 17.82 -12.86 11.34
C GLN A 14 16.44 -12.70 10.70
N SER A 15 15.77 -13.81 10.41
CA SER A 15 14.37 -13.75 10.00
C SER A 15 13.54 -13.19 11.15
N GLU A 16 12.73 -12.17 10.91
CA GLU A 16 11.83 -11.61 11.93
C GLU A 16 10.80 -12.64 12.44
N HIS A 17 10.55 -13.68 11.65
CA HIS A 17 9.66 -14.79 11.98
C HIS A 17 10.37 -16.13 11.78
N PRO A 18 11.20 -16.56 12.75
CA PRO A 18 11.98 -17.80 12.65
C PRO A 18 11.11 -19.06 12.61
N ASP A 19 9.91 -19.00 13.18
CA ASP A 19 8.99 -20.15 13.27
C ASP A 19 8.17 -20.37 11.98
N THR A 20 8.25 -19.45 11.01
CA THR A 20 7.53 -19.59 9.73
C THR A 20 8.36 -20.45 8.78
N THR A 21 7.83 -21.61 8.42
CA THR A 21 8.48 -22.50 7.43
C THR A 21 8.50 -21.81 6.07
N GLN A 22 9.68 -21.44 5.58
CA GLN A 22 9.85 -20.85 4.24
C GLN A 22 10.07 -21.97 3.22
N ASN A 23 9.09 -22.19 2.34
CA ASN A 23 9.17 -23.16 1.24
C ASN A 23 9.60 -22.47 -0.08
N ILE A 24 10.52 -21.52 0.00
CA ILE A 24 10.95 -20.70 -1.14
C ILE A 24 12.47 -20.85 -1.26
N GLU A 25 12.95 -21.21 -2.44
CA GLU A 25 14.37 -21.32 -2.71
C GLU A 25 15.03 -19.93 -2.63
N ASN A 26 16.21 -19.85 -2.03
CA ASN A 26 16.92 -18.57 -1.83
C ASN A 26 17.18 -17.80 -3.15
N THR A 27 17.28 -18.51 -4.28
CA THR A 27 17.48 -17.91 -5.60
C THR A 27 16.26 -17.13 -6.10
N ASP A 28 15.05 -17.48 -5.64
CA ASP A 28 13.81 -16.79 -6.01
C ASP A 28 13.55 -15.55 -5.15
N ILE A 29 14.31 -15.38 -4.06
CA ILE A 29 14.19 -14.24 -3.16
C ILE A 29 14.92 -13.04 -3.77
N HIS A 30 14.15 -12.10 -4.33
CA HIS A 30 14.69 -10.85 -4.85
C HIS A 30 13.81 -9.62 -4.52
N ALA A 31 14.43 -8.45 -4.42
CA ALA A 31 13.74 -7.19 -4.10
C ALA A 31 12.97 -6.57 -5.27
N ASN A 32 13.16 -7.08 -6.50
CA ASN A 32 12.63 -6.49 -7.74
C ASN A 32 11.14 -6.15 -7.68
N HIS A 33 10.32 -7.03 -7.09
CA HIS A 33 8.88 -6.82 -6.99
C HIS A 33 8.54 -5.63 -6.09
N VAL A 34 9.18 -5.55 -4.91
CA VAL A 34 9.00 -4.45 -3.95
C VAL A 34 9.53 -3.13 -4.50
N GLU A 35 10.68 -3.16 -5.16
CA GLU A 35 11.28 -1.97 -5.78
C GLU A 35 10.39 -1.40 -6.90
N GLY A 36 9.87 -2.28 -7.77
CA GLY A 36 8.93 -1.90 -8.83
C GLY A 36 7.64 -1.29 -8.28
N PHE A 37 7.07 -1.89 -7.24
CA PHE A 37 5.89 -1.35 -6.55
C PHE A 37 6.17 0.02 -5.93
N ASN A 38 7.28 0.17 -5.20
CA ASN A 38 7.67 1.43 -4.58
C ASN A 38 7.92 2.54 -5.61
N ALA A 39 8.52 2.22 -6.76
CA ALA A 39 8.67 3.17 -7.85
C ALA A 39 7.31 3.64 -8.41
N ALA A 40 6.36 2.71 -8.61
CA ALA A 40 5.01 3.05 -9.04
C ALA A 40 4.27 3.94 -8.02
N LEU A 41 4.36 3.59 -6.74
CA LEU A 41 3.73 4.33 -5.64
C LEU A 41 4.24 5.78 -5.56
N ARG A 42 5.56 6.00 -5.71
CA ARG A 42 6.15 7.35 -5.79
C ARG A 42 5.65 8.15 -6.99
N ARG A 43 5.43 7.51 -8.15
CA ARG A 43 4.85 8.16 -9.34
C ARG A 43 3.40 8.58 -9.11
N MET A 44 2.59 7.74 -8.48
CA MET A 44 1.19 8.03 -8.14
C MET A 44 1.04 9.14 -7.07
N CYS A 45 2.06 9.30 -6.22
CA CYS A 45 2.15 10.32 -5.18
C CYS A 45 3.00 11.53 -5.62
N SER A 46 2.84 11.97 -6.86
CA SER A 46 3.66 13.02 -7.49
C SER A 46 3.67 14.36 -6.73
N ALA A 47 2.60 14.68 -6.00
CA ALA A 47 2.49 15.85 -5.15
C ALA A 47 3.59 15.92 -4.07
N PHE A 48 4.07 14.75 -3.60
CA PHE A 48 5.08 14.66 -2.55
C PHE A 48 6.52 14.80 -3.07
N ARG A 49 6.74 14.80 -4.39
CA ARG A 49 8.08 14.80 -5.03
C ARG A 49 8.85 16.13 -4.90
N ARG A 50 8.18 17.29 -4.95
CA ARG A 50 8.84 18.62 -4.93
C ARG A 50 8.90 19.20 -3.52
N LYS A 51 10.05 19.68 -3.05
CA LYS A 51 10.24 20.24 -1.69
C LYS A 51 9.40 21.51 -1.42
N THR A 52 9.09 22.28 -2.45
CA THR A 52 8.46 23.62 -2.35
C THR A 52 6.97 23.64 -2.05
N ASN A 53 6.27 22.52 -2.19
CA ASN A 53 4.82 22.44 -1.93
C ASN A 53 4.52 22.01 -0.48
N THR A 54 5.06 22.73 0.51
CA THR A 54 5.01 22.31 1.92
C THR A 54 3.59 22.37 2.50
N TYR A 55 2.78 23.37 2.11
CA TYR A 55 1.43 23.55 2.64
C TYR A 55 0.46 22.40 2.27
N ALA A 56 0.71 21.73 1.14
CA ALA A 56 -0.09 20.59 0.69
C ALA A 56 0.42 19.24 1.22
N LYS A 57 1.54 19.21 1.95
CA LYS A 57 2.18 18.00 2.46
C LYS A 57 1.87 17.80 3.93
N LYS A 58 0.78 17.09 4.17
CA LYS A 58 0.40 16.61 5.49
C LYS A 58 0.59 15.10 5.55
N VAL A 59 1.09 14.59 6.68
CA VAL A 59 1.34 13.16 6.87
C VAL A 59 0.03 12.38 6.78
N GLU A 60 -1.04 12.94 7.32
CA GLU A 60 -2.39 12.36 7.29
C GLU A 60 -2.87 12.19 5.84
N ARG A 61 -2.61 13.19 4.98
CA ARG A 61 -2.96 13.13 3.56
C ARG A 61 -2.14 12.10 2.79
N LEU A 62 -0.88 11.91 3.17
CA LEU A 62 -0.05 10.84 2.60
C LEU A 62 -0.62 9.48 2.99
N GLN A 63 -0.94 9.27 4.28
CA GLN A 63 -1.51 8.01 4.74
C GLN A 63 -2.86 7.71 4.06
N GLU A 64 -3.75 8.69 3.95
CA GLU A 64 -5.01 8.56 3.21
C GLU A 64 -4.76 8.10 1.76
N ARG A 65 -3.77 8.67 1.07
CA ARG A 65 -3.40 8.28 -0.29
C ARG A 65 -2.83 6.86 -0.37
N LEU A 66 -1.96 6.49 0.57
CA LEU A 66 -1.39 5.14 0.66
C LEU A 66 -2.48 4.09 0.89
N ASN A 67 -3.43 4.38 1.77
CA ASN A 67 -4.57 3.49 2.04
C ASN A 67 -5.39 3.23 0.78
N VAL A 68 -5.69 4.28 0.00
CA VAL A 68 -6.43 4.13 -1.27
C VAL A 68 -5.64 3.28 -2.28
N ILE A 69 -4.34 3.52 -2.42
CA ILE A 69 -3.49 2.72 -3.33
C ILE A 69 -3.46 1.25 -2.90
N TRP A 70 -3.36 1.00 -1.59
CA TRP A 70 -3.36 -0.34 -1.03
C TRP A 70 -4.68 -1.08 -1.29
N ILE A 71 -5.83 -0.44 -1.06
CA ILE A 71 -7.14 -1.04 -1.35
C ILE A 71 -7.26 -1.38 -2.83
N ILE A 72 -6.96 -0.42 -3.71
CA ILE A 72 -7.09 -0.62 -5.16
C ILE A 72 -6.18 -1.73 -5.66
N HIS A 73 -4.94 -1.79 -5.18
CA HIS A 73 -3.98 -2.80 -5.62
C HIS A 73 -4.37 -4.21 -5.18
N ASN A 74 -4.83 -4.38 -3.94
CA ASN A 74 -5.08 -5.71 -3.38
C ASN A 74 -6.48 -6.25 -3.70
N PHE A 75 -7.51 -5.39 -3.77
CA PHE A 75 -8.92 -5.82 -3.79
C PHE A 75 -9.66 -5.51 -5.08
N VAL A 76 -9.20 -4.55 -5.88
CA VAL A 76 -9.95 -4.07 -7.08
C VAL A 76 -9.24 -4.44 -8.36
N ARG A 77 -7.93 -4.19 -8.43
CA ARG A 77 -7.19 -4.30 -9.69
C ARG A 77 -6.70 -5.72 -9.91
N VAL A 78 -7.05 -6.28 -11.06
CA VAL A 78 -6.49 -7.53 -11.56
C VAL A 78 -4.98 -7.38 -11.78
N HIS A 79 -4.19 -8.29 -11.21
CA HIS A 79 -2.74 -8.27 -11.31
C HIS A 79 -2.26 -8.84 -12.65
N TYR A 80 -1.17 -8.30 -13.19
CA TYR A 80 -0.69 -8.69 -14.51
C TYR A 80 -0.20 -10.14 -14.56
N THR A 81 0.46 -10.62 -13.50
CA THR A 81 1.03 -11.98 -13.43
C THR A 81 -0.03 -13.04 -13.18
N THR A 82 -0.84 -12.89 -12.13
CA THR A 82 -1.81 -13.90 -11.69
C THR A 82 -3.12 -13.86 -12.48
N LYS A 83 -3.37 -12.79 -13.26
CA LYS A 83 -4.63 -12.56 -14.00
C LYS A 83 -5.89 -12.49 -13.13
N GLU A 84 -5.69 -12.44 -11.82
CA GLU A 84 -6.73 -12.32 -10.79
C GLU A 84 -6.40 -11.17 -9.85
N VAL A 85 -7.36 -10.81 -9.00
CA VAL A 85 -7.16 -9.86 -7.92
C VAL A 85 -6.28 -10.49 -6.84
N PRO A 86 -5.24 -9.81 -6.31
CA PRO A 86 -4.31 -10.40 -5.35
C PRO A 86 -4.99 -11.05 -4.13
N ALA A 87 -6.03 -10.41 -3.58
CA ALA A 87 -6.77 -10.95 -2.44
C ALA A 87 -7.55 -12.24 -2.77
N VAL A 88 -7.97 -12.43 -4.03
CA VAL A 88 -8.63 -13.66 -4.51
C VAL A 88 -7.61 -14.79 -4.62
N THR A 89 -6.47 -14.53 -5.25
CA THR A 89 -5.39 -15.53 -5.36
C THR A 89 -4.86 -15.98 -4.00
N LEU A 90 -4.91 -15.11 -2.99
CA LEU A 90 -4.57 -15.44 -1.61
C LEU A 90 -5.70 -16.16 -0.83
N GLY A 91 -6.91 -16.25 -1.40
CA GLY A 91 -8.07 -16.87 -0.74
C GLY A 91 -8.67 -16.04 0.40
N VAL A 92 -8.39 -14.74 0.46
CA VAL A 92 -8.95 -13.83 1.49
C VAL A 92 -10.40 -13.47 1.14
N ILE A 93 -10.71 -13.37 -0.15
CA ILE A 93 -12.03 -13.08 -0.69
C ILE A 93 -12.32 -14.03 -1.85
N GLU A 94 -13.59 -14.35 -2.07
CA GLU A 94 -14.02 -15.21 -3.19
C GLU A 94 -13.97 -14.46 -4.53
N GLU A 95 -14.33 -13.17 -4.54
CA GLU A 95 -14.38 -12.33 -5.73
C GLU A 95 -13.80 -10.94 -5.48
N GLY A 96 -13.29 -10.31 -6.53
CA GLY A 96 -12.74 -8.95 -6.47
C GLY A 96 -13.80 -7.89 -6.23
N LEU A 97 -13.44 -6.82 -5.51
CA LEU A 97 -14.32 -5.68 -5.26
C LEU A 97 -14.40 -4.77 -6.49
N THR A 98 -15.59 -4.24 -6.77
CA THR A 98 -15.71 -3.12 -7.71
C THR A 98 -15.39 -1.80 -7.02
N LEU A 99 -15.10 -0.75 -7.80
CA LEU A 99 -14.90 0.59 -7.24
C LEU A 99 -16.16 1.10 -6.53
N GLU A 100 -17.35 0.71 -7.01
CA GLU A 100 -18.61 1.05 -6.37
C GLU A 100 -18.72 0.44 -4.98
N ASP A 101 -18.31 -0.82 -4.81
CA ASP A 101 -18.32 -1.50 -3.52
C ASP A 101 -17.40 -0.79 -2.54
N VAL A 102 -16.20 -0.40 -3.00
CA VAL A 102 -15.25 0.37 -2.18
C VAL A 102 -15.84 1.71 -1.74
N LEU A 103 -16.59 2.40 -2.60
CA LEU A 103 -17.25 3.66 -2.24
C LEU A 103 -18.48 3.46 -1.35
N ARG A 104 -19.13 2.30 -1.42
CA ARG A 104 -20.26 1.91 -0.56
C ARG A 104 -19.82 1.47 0.83
N LEU A 105 -18.55 1.11 1.03
CA LEU A 105 -17.99 0.81 2.34
C LEU A 105 -18.13 2.04 3.26
N ARG A 106 -19.20 2.05 4.06
CA ARG A 106 -19.38 3.03 5.12
C ARG A 106 -18.50 2.61 6.30
N GLY A 107 -17.59 3.49 6.71
CA GLY A 107 -16.84 3.29 7.94
C GLY A 107 -17.80 3.11 9.11
N VAL A 108 -17.68 1.99 9.83
CA VAL A 108 -18.29 1.87 11.16
C VAL A 108 -17.64 2.97 11.99
N ASN A 109 -18.39 4.04 12.26
CA ASN A 109 -17.93 5.12 13.12
C ASN A 109 -17.79 4.55 14.53
N SER A 110 -16.60 4.07 14.89
CA SER A 110 -16.21 3.84 16.27
C SER A 110 -16.06 5.20 16.97
N GLY A 111 -17.20 5.82 17.29
CA GLY A 111 -17.32 6.81 18.36
C GLY A 111 -16.34 8.00 18.37
N THR A 112 -15.89 8.53 17.23
CA THR A 112 -15.09 9.77 17.26
C THR A 112 -16.02 10.96 17.47
N LYS A 113 -15.99 11.54 18.67
CA LYS A 113 -16.63 12.82 18.98
C LYS A 113 -16.20 13.85 17.95
N ARG A 114 -17.12 14.29 17.10
CA ARG A 114 -16.95 15.48 16.28
C ARG A 114 -16.74 16.64 17.24
N ASN A 115 -15.50 17.13 17.34
CA ASN A 115 -15.23 18.42 17.97
C ASN A 115 -15.92 19.49 17.10
N GLN A 116 -17.13 19.84 17.49
CA GLN A 116 -17.91 20.94 16.94
C GLN A 116 -17.24 22.25 17.38
N CYS A 117 -16.20 22.70 16.69
CA CYS A 117 -15.58 24.00 16.99
C CYS A 117 -14.99 24.71 15.77
N LEU A 118 -15.73 24.78 14.64
CA LEU A 118 -15.45 25.75 13.57
C LEU A 118 -16.73 26.19 12.83
N ARG A 119 -17.82 26.36 13.58
CA ARG A 119 -18.99 27.15 13.17
C ARG A 119 -19.13 28.40 14.06
N ARG A 120 -18.08 29.22 14.15
CA ARG A 120 -18.16 30.60 14.66
C ARG A 120 -17.09 31.45 13.96
N ARG A 121 -17.39 31.90 12.74
CA ARG A 121 -16.86 33.14 12.13
C ARG A 121 -17.61 33.41 10.83
N ALA A 122 -18.86 33.85 11.00
CA ALA A 122 -19.69 34.51 9.99
C ALA A 122 -20.80 35.22 10.76
N ARG A 123 -20.42 36.30 11.46
CA ARG A 123 -21.22 37.39 12.01
C ARG A 123 -20.31 38.20 12.93
N GLU A 124 -19.62 39.13 12.32
CA GLU A 124 -19.27 40.48 12.80
C GLU A 124 -18.90 41.27 11.54
#